data_AF-A0A915PVW6-F1
#
_entry.id   AF-A0A915PVW6-F1
#
_cell.length_a   1.000
_cell.length_b   1.000
_cell.length_c   1.000
_cell.angle_alpha   90.00
_cell.angle_beta   90.00
_cell.angle_gamma   90.00
#
_symmetry.space_group_name_H-M   'P 1'
#
loop_
_entity.id
_entity.type
_entity.pdbx_description
1 polymer ?
#
loop_
_entity_poly.entity_id
_entity_poly.type
_entity_poly.pdbx_seq_one_letter_code
_entity_poly.pdbx_strand_id
1 'polypeptide(L)' 'MTKKRSSNGFMYFADARRALYEAENKGIHLTAKKLVERATRDWEMMTEEERQRWRNESRRRHDERYTATVIL' A
#
# COMPACT_ATOMS: atom_id res chain seq x y z
N MET A 1 14.53 -12.59 -15.67
CA MET A 1 14.72 -11.79 -14.44
C MET A 1 13.35 -11.39 -13.91
N THR A 2 12.91 -11.99 -12.82
CA THR A 2 11.66 -11.63 -12.13
C THR A 2 11.81 -10.19 -11.67
N LYS A 3 11.06 -9.25 -12.26
CA LYS A 3 10.94 -7.88 -11.74
C LYS A 3 10.54 -8.03 -10.27
N LYS A 4 11.48 -7.79 -9.35
CA LYS A 4 11.13 -7.58 -7.93
C LYS A 4 10.02 -6.56 -7.97
N ARG A 5 8.82 -6.96 -7.52
CA ARG A 5 7.67 -6.05 -7.38
C ARG A 5 8.23 -4.92 -6.54
N SER A 6 8.57 -3.79 -7.18
CA SER A 6 8.97 -2.63 -6.42
C SER A 6 7.85 -2.43 -5.43
N SER A 7 8.21 -2.24 -4.17
CA SER A 7 7.32 -1.92 -3.07
C SER A 7 6.65 -0.59 -3.43
N ASN A 8 5.71 -0.65 -4.36
CA ASN A 8 5.15 0.49 -5.06
C ASN A 8 4.12 1.11 -4.14
N GLY A 9 3.96 2.44 -4.23
CA GLY A 9 2.97 3.19 -3.45
C GLY A 9 1.59 2.53 -3.39
N PHE A 10 1.20 1.79 -4.43
CA PHE A 10 -0.01 0.96 -4.43
C PHE A 10 -0.05 -0.15 -3.35
N MET A 11 1.00 -0.95 -3.18
CA MET A 11 1.01 -2.02 -2.18
C MET A 11 0.99 -1.45 -0.76
N TYR A 12 1.72 -0.35 -0.54
CA TYR A 12 1.69 0.38 0.72
C TYR A 12 0.30 0.99 0.98
N PHE A 13 -0.30 1.60 -0.03
CA PHE A 13 -1.67 2.11 0.03
C PHE A 13 -2.69 1.01 0.37
N ALA A 14 -2.64 -0.12 -0.34
CA ALA A 14 -3.55 -1.24 -0.12
C ALA A 14 -3.47 -1.76 1.33
N ASP A 15 -2.25 -1.90 1.86
CA ASP A 15 -2.05 -2.34 3.24
C ASP A 15 -2.51 -1.28 4.25
N ALA A 16 -2.17 0.01 4.02
CA ALA A 16 -2.59 1.12 4.87
C ALA A 16 -4.13 1.28 4.93
N ARG A 17 -4.85 0.83 3.91
CA ARG A 17 -6.32 0.88 3.85
C ARG A 17 -7.01 -0.40 4.32
N ARG A 18 -6.26 -1.48 4.59
CA ARG A 18 -6.82 -2.79 4.96
C ARG A 18 -7.82 -2.69 6.11
N ALA A 19 -7.44 -2.04 7.21
CA ALA A 19 -8.29 -1.90 8.39
C ALA A 19 -9.61 -1.16 8.07
N LEU A 20 -9.56 -0.14 7.21
CA LEU A 20 -10.76 0.56 6.76
C LEU A 20 -11.66 -0.37 5.93
N TYR A 21 -11.09 -1.07 4.95
CA TYR A 21 -11.87 -1.97 4.10
C TYR A 21 -12.48 -3.12 4.88
N GLU A 22 -11.78 -3.64 5.88
CA GLU A 22 -12.31 -4.67 6.77
C GLU A 22 -13.43 -4.10 7.65
N ALA A 23 -13.30 -2.89 8.17
CA ALA A 23 -14.36 -2.21 8.91
C ALA A 23 -15.62 -1.99 8.05
N GLU A 24 -15.47 -1.52 6.81
CA GLU A 24 -16.56 -1.40 5.84
C GLU A 24 -17.19 -2.77 5.50
N ASN A 25 -16.39 -3.83 5.55
CA ASN A 25 -16.80 -5.22 5.32
C ASN A 25 -17.28 -5.91 6.63
N LYS A 26 -17.93 -5.16 7.54
CA LYS A 26 -18.47 -5.66 8.82
C LYS A 26 -17.41 -6.29 9.73
N GLY A 27 -16.18 -5.81 9.66
CA GLY A 27 -15.03 -6.36 10.38
C GLY A 27 -14.52 -7.69 9.84
N ILE A 28 -15.02 -8.18 8.70
CA ILE A 28 -14.55 -9.44 8.12
C ILE A 28 -13.21 -9.21 7.42
N HIS A 29 -12.20 -9.96 7.87
CA HIS A 29 -10.86 -9.94 7.32
C HIS A 29 -10.85 -10.23 5.82
N LEU A 30 -10.11 -9.43 5.04
CA LEU A 30 -10.05 -9.57 3.60
C LEU A 30 -8.93 -10.53 3.19
N THR A 31 -9.27 -11.47 2.31
CA THR A 31 -8.23 -12.24 1.60
C THR A 31 -7.35 -11.29 0.79
N ALA A 32 -6.09 -11.67 0.55
CA ALA A 32 -5.16 -10.86 -0.23
C ALA A 32 -5.72 -10.46 -1.61
N LYS A 33 -6.45 -11.38 -2.27
CA LYS A 33 -7.14 -11.09 -3.54
C LYS A 33 -8.21 -10.01 -3.39
N LYS A 34 -9.08 -10.13 -2.38
CA LYS A 34 -10.17 -9.16 -2.15
C LYS A 34 -9.64 -7.79 -1.75
N LEU A 35 -8.56 -7.75 -0.96
CA LEU A 35 -7.88 -6.52 -0.61
C LEU A 35 -7.35 -5.81 -1.85
N VAL A 36 -6.61 -6.52 -2.71
CA VAL A 36 -6.03 -5.95 -3.93
C VAL A 36 -7.13 -5.49 -4.89
N GLU A 37 -8.18 -6.30 -5.11
CA GLU A 37 -9.33 -5.93 -5.95
C GLU A 37 -9.99 -4.62 -5.50
N ARG A 38 -10.20 -4.46 -4.18
CA ARG A 38 -10.78 -3.22 -3.64
C ARG A 38 -9.81 -2.04 -3.76
N ALA A 39 -8.56 -2.24 -3.36
CA ALA A 39 -7.54 -1.20 -3.43
C ALA A 39 -7.31 -0.72 -4.86
N THR A 40 -7.34 -1.60 -5.87
CA THR A 40 -7.21 -1.21 -7.29
C THR A 40 -8.30 -0.23 -7.70
N ARG A 41 -9.57 -0.48 -7.33
CA ARG A 41 -10.69 0.41 -7.66
C ARG A 41 -10.50 1.80 -7.04
N ASP A 42 -10.20 1.84 -5.74
CA ASP A 42 -9.97 3.10 -5.05
C ASP A 42 -8.75 3.85 -5.62
N TRP A 43 -7.69 3.13 -6.00
CA TRP A 43 -6.48 3.70 -6.59
C TRP A 43 -6.73 4.30 -7.97
N GLU A 44 -7.57 3.67 -8.80
CA GLU A 44 -7.96 4.19 -10.11
C GLU A 44 -8.85 5.44 -10.02
N MET A 45 -9.58 5.61 -8.92
CA MET A 45 -10.37 6.82 -8.64
C MET A 45 -9.53 7.99 -8.13
N MET A 46 -8.29 7.76 -7.71
CA MET A 46 -7.39 8.81 -7.24
C MET A 46 -6.76 9.59 -8.39
N THR A 47 -6.60 10.88 -8.17
CA THR A 47 -5.76 11.74 -9.02
C THR A 47 -4.31 11.26 -9.02
N GLU A 48 -3.54 11.65 -10.04
CA GLU A 48 -2.11 11.33 -10.09
C GLU A 48 -1.34 11.92 -8.89
N GLU A 49 -1.75 13.10 -8.40
CA GLU A 49 -1.15 13.75 -7.24
C GLU A 49 -1.34 12.93 -5.96
N GLU A 50 -2.55 12.42 -5.71
CA GLU A 50 -2.85 11.55 -4.58
C GLU A 50 -2.06 10.24 -4.66
N ARG A 51 -2.01 9.63 -5.85
CA ARG A 51 -1.19 8.44 -6.09
C ARG A 51 0.30 8.72 -5.85
N GLN A 52 0.79 9.90 -6.25
CA GLN A 52 2.18 10.29 -6.02
C GLN A 52 2.49 10.48 -4.53
N ARG A 53 1.56 11.00 -3.72
CA ARG A 53 1.72 11.06 -2.25
C ARG A 53 1.94 9.68 -1.65
N TRP A 54 1.16 8.69 -2.06
CA TRP A 54 1.34 7.30 -1.62
C TRP A 54 2.66 6.68 -2.07
N ARG A 55 3.12 6.99 -3.29
CA ARG A 55 4.46 6.55 -3.75
C ARG A 55 5.58 7.19 -2.95
N ASN A 56 5.47 8.48 -2.63
CA ASN A 56 6.46 9.20 -1.83
C ASN A 56 6.51 8.66 -0.39
N GLU A 57 5.34 8.46 0.23
CA GLU A 57 5.26 7.90 1.58
C GLU A 57 5.81 6.47 1.64
N SER A 58 5.48 5.63 0.65
CA SER A 58 6.04 4.28 0.55
C SER A 58 7.58 4.29 0.45
N ARG A 59 8.15 5.27 -0.27
CA ARG A 59 9.60 5.44 -0.39
C ARG A 59 10.20 5.89 0.95
N ARG A 60 9.62 6.90 1.60
CA ARG A 60 10.06 7.41 2.90
C ARG A 60 10.12 6.30 3.96
N ARG A 61 9.07 5.47 4.05
CA ARG A 61 9.02 4.34 4.99
C ARG A 61 10.02 3.23 4.67
N HIS A 62 10.29 3.00 3.40
CA HIS A 62 11.33 2.08 2.96
C HIS A 62 12.70 2.61 3.40
N ASP A 63 13.02 3.87 3.11
CA ASP A 63 14.28 4.50 3.51
C ASP A 63 14.46 4.47 5.05
N GLU A 64 13.42 4.82 5.82
CA GLU A 64 13.45 4.75 7.29
C GLU A 64 13.76 3.35 7.83
N ARG A 65 13.14 2.31 7.25
CA ARG A 65 13.43 0.92 7.64
C ARG A 65 14.88 0.55 7.34
N TYR A 66 15.41 0.97 6.20
CA TYR A 66 16.80 0.68 5.84
C TYR A 66 17.76 1.40 6.77
N THR A 67 17.53 2.68 7.07
CA THR A 67 18.36 3.44 8.02
C THR A 67 18.31 2.83 9.43
N ALA A 68 17.13 2.44 9.91
CA ALA A 68 16.99 1.79 11.22
C ALA A 68 17.70 0.42 11.29
N THR A 69 17.78 -0.31 10.17
CA THR A 69 18.44 -1.62 10.11
C THR A 69 19.97 -1.51 10.00
N VAL A 70 20.50 -0.35 9.56
CA VAL A 70 21.95 -0.14 9.39
C VAL A 70 22.61 0.43 10.65
N ILE A 71 21.83 0.98 11.59
CA ILE A 71 22.32 1.58 12.85
C ILE A 71 22.23 0.59 14.04
N LEU A 72 21.63 -0.59 13.86
CA LEU A 72 21.59 -1.69 14.82
C LEU A 72 22.56 -2.81 14.43
#